data_AF-A0A5C1QJM8-F1
#
_entry.id   AF-A0A5C1QJM8-F1
#
_cell.length_a   1.000
_cell.length_b   1.000
_cell.length_c   1.000
_cell.angle_alpha   90.00
_cell.angle_beta   90.00
_cell.angle_gamma   90.00
#
_symmetry.space_group_name_H-M   'P 1'
#
loop_
_entity.id
_entity.type
_entity.pdbx_description
1 polymer ?
#
loop_
_entity_poly.entity_id
_entity_poly.type
_entity_poly.pdbx_seq_one_letter_code
_entity_poly.pdbx_strand_id
1 'polypeptide(L)' 'MCFYYSLIETAKLNGLNPYAYLKWLFEKAPLLKNEDSLESLTPWKCNPEDVNKSMLPGA' A
#
# COMPACT_ATOMS: atom_id res chain seq x y z
N MET A 1 -15.23 10.06 3.72
CA MET A 1 -14.22 10.61 2.77
C MET A 1 -12.80 10.68 3.35
N CYS A 2 -12.59 10.72 4.67
CA CYS A 2 -11.26 10.99 5.26
C CYS A 2 -10.23 9.84 5.23
N PHE A 3 -10.68 8.59 5.10
CA PHE A 3 -9.78 7.41 5.18
C PHE A 3 -8.79 7.33 4.02
N TYR A 4 -9.27 7.49 2.77
CA TYR A 4 -8.41 7.47 1.59
C TYR A 4 -7.43 8.63 1.56
N TYR A 5 -7.86 9.82 2.00
CA TYR A 5 -7.02 11.00 2.05
C TYR A 5 -5.84 10.80 3.01
N SER A 6 -6.08 10.25 4.21
CA SER A 6 -5.01 9.87 5.13
C SER A 6 -4.03 8.87 4.52
N LEU A 7 -4.51 7.83 3.82
CA LEU A 7 -3.63 6.85 3.18
C LEU A 7 -2.77 7.46 2.07
N ILE A 8 -3.37 8.31 1.23
CA ILE A 8 -2.67 9.01 0.16
C ILE A 8 -1.60 9.94 0.73
N GLU A 9 -1.93 10.71 1.76
CA GLU A 9 -1.00 11.64 2.39
C GLU A 9 0.14 10.88 3.08
N THR A 10 -0.17 9.77 3.76
CA THR A 10 0.84 8.91 4.39
C THR A 10 1.76 8.26 3.34
N ALA A 11 1.24 7.79 2.20
CA ALA A 11 2.06 7.26 1.11
C ALA A 11 3.01 8.32 0.55
N LYS A 12 2.53 9.55 0.33
CA LYS A 12 3.35 10.69 -0.11
C LYS A 12 4.46 11.01 0.90
N LEU A 13 4.13 11.04 2.18
CA LEU A 13 5.10 11.30 3.26
C LEU A 13 6.20 10.23 3.34
N ASN A 14 5.90 8.99 2.92
CA ASN A 14 6.87 7.90 2.83
C ASN A 14 7.59 7.83 1.46
N GLY A 15 7.36 8.80 0.56
CA GLY A 15 7.96 8.81 -0.79
C GLY A 15 7.42 7.72 -1.72
N LEU A 16 6.30 7.10 -1.37
CA LEU A 16 5.64 6.08 -2.19
C LEU A 16 4.66 6.71 -3.17
N ASN A 17 4.51 6.09 -4.34
CA ASN A 17 3.45 6.47 -5.25
C ASN A 17 2.08 6.09 -4.63
N PRO A 18 1.16 7.06 -4.42
CA PRO A 18 -0.12 6.79 -3.73
C PRO A 18 -0.97 5.76 -4.46
N TYR A 19 -0.94 5.76 -5.79
CA TYR A 19 -1.70 4.83 -6.60
C TYR A 19 -1.13 3.41 -6.51
N ALA A 20 0.20 3.27 -6.58
CA ALA A 20 0.87 1.99 -6.38
C ALA A 20 0.57 1.42 -4.99
N TYR A 21 0.66 2.27 -3.96
CA TYR A 21 0.42 1.87 -2.58
C TYR A 21 -1.02 1.41 -2.36
N LEU A 22 -2.02 2.13 -2.88
CA LEU A 22 -3.41 1.72 -2.78
C LEU A 22 -3.67 0.40 -3.52
N LYS A 23 -3.12 0.23 -4.72
CA LYS A 23 -3.24 -1.01 -5.49
C LYS A 23 -2.65 -2.19 -4.71
N TRP A 24 -1.43 -2.05 -4.23
CA TRP A 24 -0.74 -3.05 -3.41
C TRP A 24 -1.51 -3.36 -2.12
N LEU A 25 -2.07 -2.35 -1.46
CA LEU A 25 -2.88 -2.49 -0.25
C LEU A 25 -4.12 -3.35 -0.51
N PHE A 26 -4.82 -3.13 -1.62
CA PHE A 26 -6.00 -3.92 -1.98
C PHE A 26 -5.64 -5.34 -2.45
N GLU A 27 -4.46 -5.56 -3.03
CA GLU A 27 -3.99 -6.91 -3.37
C GLU A 27 -3.58 -7.71 -2.12
N LYS A 28 -3.00 -7.04 -1.12
CA LYS A 28 -2.51 -7.69 0.10
C LYS A 28 -3.54 -7.80 1.22
N ALA A 29 -4.47 -6.85 1.34
CA ALA A 29 -5.53 -6.86 2.34
C ALA A 29 -6.31 -8.19 2.41
N PRO A 30 -6.77 -8.80 1.28
CA PRO A 30 -7.45 -10.09 1.32
C PRO A 30 -6.51 -11.28 1.56
N LEU A 31 -5.19 -11.09 1.43
CA LEU A 31 -4.18 -12.13 1.65
C LEU A 31 -3.67 -12.16 3.10
N LEU A 32 -3.99 -11.15 3.92
CA LEU A 32 -3.67 -11.15 5.35
C LEU A 32 -4.42 -12.30 6.03
N LYS A 33 -3.68 -13.16 6.73
CA LYS A 33 -4.29 -14.11 7.67
C LYS A 33 -4.65 -13.37 8.96
N ASN A 34 -5.52 -13.95 9.78
CA ASN A 34 -6.02 -13.32 11.02
C ASN A 34 -4.91 -12.85 11.99
N GLU A 35 -3.69 -13.37 11.85
CA GLU A 35 -2.52 -13.02 12.67
C GLU A 35 -1.60 -11.97 12.02
N ASP A 36 -1.78 -11.68 10.73
CA ASP A 36 -1.05 -10.61 10.06
C ASP A 36 -1.74 -9.27 10.38
N SER A 37 -1.11 -8.48 11.25
CA SER A 37 -1.57 -7.13 11.56
C SER A 37 -1.67 -6.29 10.28
N LEU A 38 -2.79 -5.58 10.13
CA LEU A 38 -2.96 -4.53 9.12
C LEU A 38 -1.82 -3.50 9.15
N GLU A 39 -1.15 -3.35 10.31
CA GLU A 39 0.08 -2.59 10.49
C GLU A 39 1.20 -2.98 9.52
N SER A 40 1.29 -4.25 9.11
CA SER A 40 2.25 -4.72 8.10
C SER A 40 1.94 -4.20 6.70
N LEU A 41 0.70 -3.77 6.45
CA LEU A 41 0.30 -3.16 5.18
C LEU A 41 0.40 -1.64 5.18
N THR A 42 0.92 -1.04 6.23
CA THR A 42 1.05 0.40 6.34
C THR A 42 2.22 0.90 5.47
N PRO A 43 2.15 2.13 4.94
CA PRO A 43 3.13 2.61 3.97
C PRO A 43 4.53 2.81 4.58
N TRP A 44 4.65 2.82 5.91
CA TRP A 44 5.94 2.92 6.61
C TRP A 44 6.57 1.55 6.92
N LYS A 45 5.82 0.44 6.78
CA LYS A 45 6.32 -0.95 6.94
C LYS A 45 6.46 -1.67 5.60
N CYS A 46 5.87 -1.16 4.53
CA CYS A 46 5.99 -1.74 3.20
C CYS A 46 7.37 -1.49 2.59
N ASN A 47 7.93 -2.54 1.98
CA ASN A 47 9.09 -2.36 1.12
C ASN A 47 8.65 -1.63 -0.16
N PRO A 48 9.26 -0.49 -0.51
CA PRO A 48 8.93 0.26 -1.72
C PRO A 48 9.11 -0.57 -2.99
N GLU A 49 9.96 -1.60 -2.95
CA GLU A 49 10.20 -2.52 -4.05
C GLU A 49 8.96 -3.39 -4.35
N ASP A 50 8.25 -3.87 -3.32
CA ASP A 50 7.02 -4.65 -3.47
C ASP A 50 5.85 -3.78 -3.97
N VAL A 51 5.79 -2.53 -3.49
CA VAL A 51 4.78 -1.57 -3.95
C VAL A 51 5.01 -1.21 -5.42
N ASN A 52 6.25 -0.96 -5.83
CA ASN A 52 6.61 -0.67 -7.22
C ASN A 52 6.46 -1.88 -8.15
N LYS A 53 6.58 -3.12 -7.65
CA LYS A 53 6.25 -4.33 -8.45
C LYS A 53 4.77 -4.39 -8.85
N SER A 54 3.85 -3.81 -8.06
CA SER A 54 2.44 -3.72 -8.48
C SER A 54 2.22 -2.79 -9.68
N MET A 55 3.19 -1.92 -10.00
CA MET A 55 3.20 -1.03 -11.17
C MET A 55 3.81 -1.67 -12.42
N LEU A 56 3.76 -3.00 -12.59
CA LEU A 56 4.19 -3.62 -13.83
C LEU A 56 3.47 -2.99 -15.05
N PRO A 57 4.22 -2.62 -16.11
CA PRO A 57 3.69 -1.97 -17.29
C PRO A 57 3.03 -2.99 -18.23
N GLY A 58 1.79 -2.72 -18.61
CA GLY A 58 1.13 -3.37 -19.75
C GLY A 58 0.10 -4.43 -19.38
N ALA A 59 -1.15 -3.99 -19.26
CA ALA A 59 -2.33 -4.66 -19.81
C ALA A 59 -3.39 -3.59 -20.06
#